data_AF-A0A6A1TPX6-F1
#
_entry.id   AF-A0A6A1TPX6-F1
#
_cell.length_a   1.000
_cell.length_b   1.000
_cell.length_c   1.000
_cell.angle_alpha   90.00
_cell.angle_beta   90.00
_cell.angle_gamma   90.00
#
_symmetry.space_group_name_H-M   'P 1'
#
loop_
_entity.id
_entity.type
_entity.pdbx_description
1 polymer ?
#
loop_
_entity_poly.entity_id
_entity_poly.type
_entity_poly.pdbx_seq_one_letter_code
_entity_poly.pdbx_strand_id
1 'polypeptide(L)'
;MKFSISKVIIHVTTASGQFGTELDLRAGLNVVKAPNTSGKSTSLQAVLYGLGLERMLGPRVETPFGHVLTEYLREVPDGASSPVLSSSVEIELKNNRGEVLAVHRVVRGDDDTRLVRAKITDSVGLEARRDFFLHDAGSAQREDGFHNFLTRFIGWDLPEVTTFDGREVPLYLATIFPMLFVEQKRGWSAIQGPFPTFLRIQDNARRVMEFLLDLDVGNRRRRRLELEKQIGRLESDWSQARQYLKSRLGNLSRIENIPSQPVKCLFKNGGRARG
;
A
#
# COMPACT_ATOMS: atom_id res chain seq x y z
N MET A 1 3.52 -11.13 7.59
CA MET A 1 4.50 -11.43 6.52
C MET A 1 5.61 -10.39 6.57
N LYS A 2 6.87 -10.78 6.30
CA LYS A 2 8.05 -9.91 6.43
C LYS A 2 8.78 -9.83 5.08
N PHE A 3 9.32 -8.66 4.77
CA PHE A 3 10.30 -8.47 3.71
C PHE A 3 11.48 -7.65 4.26
N SER A 4 12.62 -7.70 3.58
CA SER A 4 13.79 -6.89 3.88
C SER A 4 14.33 -6.27 2.60
N ILE A 5 14.98 -5.12 2.72
CA ILE A 5 15.76 -4.52 1.63
C ILE A 5 17.21 -4.96 1.84
N SER A 6 17.79 -5.61 0.84
CA SER A 6 19.18 -6.13 0.87
C SER A 6 20.16 -5.19 0.17
N LYS A 7 19.69 -4.37 -0.77
CA LYS A 7 20.57 -3.51 -1.56
C LYS A 7 19.89 -2.21 -1.96
N VAL A 8 20.66 -1.13 -1.99
CA VAL A 8 20.26 0.17 -2.57
C VAL A 8 21.43 0.68 -3.41
N ILE A 9 21.17 0.98 -4.69
CA ILE A 9 22.16 1.53 -5.61
C ILE A 9 21.60 2.82 -6.20
N ILE A 10 22.45 3.82 -6.29
CA ILE A 10 22.17 5.09 -6.95
C ILE A 10 23.21 5.28 -8.04
N HIS A 11 22.76 5.53 -9.26
CA HIS A 11 23.63 5.79 -10.40
C HIS A 11 23.33 7.16 -11.00
N VAL A 12 24.39 7.88 -11.35
CA VAL A 12 24.37 9.19 -12.02
C VAL A 12 25.42 9.19 -13.10
N THR A 13 25.03 9.49 -14.33
CA THR A 13 25.93 9.66 -15.46
C THR A 13 26.01 11.13 -15.81
N THR A 14 27.22 11.66 -15.91
CA THR A 14 27.51 13.00 -16.43
C THR A 14 28.47 12.88 -17.63
N ALA A 15 28.76 14.01 -18.28
CA ALA A 15 29.81 14.05 -19.31
C ALA A 15 31.22 13.77 -18.76
N SER A 16 31.46 13.99 -17.45
CA SER A 16 32.76 13.74 -16.81
C SER A 16 32.94 12.30 -16.32
N GLY A 17 31.85 11.54 -16.17
CA GLY A 17 31.92 10.14 -15.76
C GLY A 17 30.66 9.60 -15.09
N GLN A 18 30.79 8.44 -14.46
CA GLN A 18 29.73 7.82 -13.66
C GLN A 18 30.00 8.01 -12.17
N PHE A 19 28.95 8.38 -11.45
CA PHE A 19 28.95 8.63 -10.02
C PHE A 19 27.80 7.84 -9.38
N GLY A 20 27.94 7.53 -8.11
CA GLY A 20 26.92 6.74 -7.45
C GLY A 20 27.31 6.30 -6.05
N THR A 21 26.42 5.53 -5.46
CA THR A 21 26.68 4.85 -4.20
C THR A 21 25.96 3.52 -4.20
N GLU A 22 26.55 2.53 -3.54
CA GLU A 22 26.01 1.21 -3.33
C GLU A 22 26.00 0.94 -1.83
N LEU A 23 24.85 0.52 -1.32
CA LEU A 23 24.64 0.19 0.08
C LEU A 23 24.11 -1.23 0.18
N ASP A 24 24.96 -2.14 0.68
CA ASP A 24 24.56 -3.49 1.06
C ASP A 24 23.97 -3.47 2.47
N LEU A 25 22.72 -3.89 2.58
CA LEU A 25 21.98 -3.97 3.82
C LEU A 25 21.89 -5.43 4.28
N ARG A 26 22.21 -5.66 5.55
CA ARG A 26 22.13 -6.98 6.17
C ARG A 26 20.91 -7.09 7.07
N ALA A 27 20.52 -8.31 7.41
CA ALA A 27 19.48 -8.52 8.41
C ALA A 27 19.90 -7.91 9.76
N GLY A 28 19.02 -7.13 10.37
CA GLY A 28 19.27 -6.45 11.66
C GLY A 28 19.45 -4.94 11.51
N LEU A 29 20.26 -4.36 12.40
CA LEU A 29 20.52 -2.92 12.44
C LEU A 29 21.66 -2.56 11.47
N ASN A 30 21.37 -1.69 10.51
CA ASN A 30 22.37 -1.10 9.61
C ASN A 30 22.55 0.38 9.98
N VAL A 31 23.80 0.81 10.15
CA VAL A 31 24.14 2.21 10.50
C VAL A 31 24.92 2.84 9.36
N VAL A 32 24.31 3.83 8.69
CA VAL A 32 24.95 4.59 7.61
C VAL A 32 25.46 5.92 8.17
N LYS A 33 26.79 6.06 8.26
CA LYS A 33 27.46 7.27 8.74
C LYS A 33 28.17 7.98 7.59
N ALA A 34 27.82 9.23 7.37
CA ALA A 34 28.51 10.13 6.45
C ALA A 34 28.39 11.58 6.95
N PRO A 35 29.23 12.52 6.49
CA PRO A 35 29.08 13.95 6.78
C PRO A 35 27.72 14.50 6.31
N ASN A 36 27.40 15.73 6.74
CA ASN A 36 26.26 16.44 6.18
C ASN A 36 26.46 16.64 4.67
N THR A 37 25.35 16.73 3.93
CA THR A 37 25.34 16.86 2.46
C THR A 37 26.00 15.71 1.68
N SER A 38 26.41 14.62 2.32
CA SER A 38 27.02 13.43 1.67
C SER A 38 26.00 12.36 1.21
N GLY A 39 24.73 12.71 1.03
CA GLY A 39 23.75 11.78 0.43
C GLY A 39 23.09 10.75 1.37
N LYS A 40 23.20 10.90 2.70
CA LYS A 40 22.51 10.02 3.68
C LYS A 40 20.98 10.01 3.46
N SER A 41 20.38 11.20 3.44
CA SER A 41 18.94 11.35 3.20
C SER A 41 18.57 10.89 1.80
N THR A 42 19.43 11.14 0.80
CA THR A 42 19.27 10.66 -0.59
C THR A 42 19.17 9.14 -0.66
N SER A 43 19.98 8.42 0.12
CA SER A 43 19.94 6.95 0.20
C SER A 43 18.62 6.42 0.77
N LEU A 44 18.09 7.08 1.82
CA LEU A 44 16.77 6.74 2.36
C LEU A 44 15.63 7.09 1.40
N GLN A 45 15.75 8.20 0.67
CA GLN A 45 14.80 8.58 -0.37
C GLN A 45 14.85 7.63 -1.58
N ALA A 46 16.01 7.05 -1.89
CA ALA A 46 16.17 6.04 -2.93
C ALA A 46 15.38 4.77 -2.61
N VAL A 47 15.33 4.35 -1.35
CA VAL A 47 14.43 3.28 -0.90
C VAL A 47 12.97 3.61 -1.20
N LEU A 48 12.48 4.79 -0.78
CA LEU A 48 11.10 5.18 -1.03
C LEU A 48 10.78 5.28 -2.53
N TYR A 49 11.73 5.81 -3.30
CA TYR A 49 11.58 5.92 -4.74
C TYR A 49 11.56 4.55 -5.40
N GLY A 50 12.47 3.62 -5.09
CA GLY A 50 12.42 2.26 -5.62
C GLY A 50 11.10 1.54 -5.30
N LEU A 51 10.49 1.82 -4.14
CA LEU A 51 9.18 1.28 -3.75
C LEU A 51 7.98 1.99 -4.41
N GLY A 52 8.19 3.09 -5.13
CA GLY A 52 7.10 3.89 -5.72
C GLY A 52 6.30 4.68 -4.68
N LEU A 53 6.92 5.05 -3.56
CA LEU A 53 6.28 5.70 -2.41
C LEU A 53 6.66 7.17 -2.25
N GLU A 54 7.30 7.78 -3.25
CA GLU A 54 7.75 9.18 -3.22
C GLU A 54 6.63 10.19 -2.92
N ARG A 55 5.39 9.92 -3.39
CA ARG A 55 4.21 10.76 -3.17
C ARG A 55 3.75 10.82 -1.70
N MET A 56 4.28 9.96 -0.84
CA MET A 56 4.11 10.06 0.62
C MET A 56 4.77 11.32 1.19
N LEU A 57 5.85 11.80 0.57
CA LEU A 57 6.55 13.02 1.00
C LEU A 57 5.75 14.29 0.64
N GLY A 58 4.88 14.19 -0.37
CA GLY A 58 3.90 15.19 -0.76
C GLY A 58 3.19 14.82 -2.06
N PRO A 59 1.93 15.25 -2.26
CA PRO A 59 1.11 14.83 -3.41
C PRO A 59 1.64 15.28 -4.78
N ARG A 60 2.49 16.31 -4.83
CA ARG A 60 3.12 16.85 -6.05
C ARG A 60 4.59 16.44 -6.19
N VAL A 61 5.09 15.56 -5.33
CA VAL A 61 6.49 15.10 -5.41
C VAL A 61 6.58 14.06 -6.53
N GLU A 62 7.18 14.45 -7.65
CA GLU A 62 7.52 13.54 -8.75
C GLU A 62 8.87 12.86 -8.51
N THR A 63 9.86 13.62 -8.04
CA THR A 63 11.17 13.11 -7.62
C THR A 63 11.50 13.64 -6.21
N PRO A 64 11.90 12.77 -5.26
CA PRO A 64 12.21 13.20 -3.90
C PRO A 64 13.62 13.78 -3.76
N PHE A 65 14.40 13.78 -4.84
CA PHE A 65 15.83 14.06 -4.84
C PHE A 65 16.15 15.52 -5.14
N GLY A 66 17.33 15.96 -4.71
CA GLY A 66 17.89 17.26 -5.10
C GLY A 66 18.69 17.19 -6.41
N HIS A 67 19.34 18.31 -6.75
CA HIS A 67 20.04 18.54 -8.01
C HIS A 67 21.00 17.41 -8.45
N VAL A 68 21.65 16.71 -7.51
CA VAL A 68 22.62 15.65 -7.79
C VAL A 68 22.04 14.52 -8.64
N LEU A 69 20.73 14.27 -8.55
CA LEU A 69 20.05 13.22 -9.32
C LEU A 69 19.20 13.78 -10.45
N THR A 70 19.00 15.10 -10.52
CA THR A 70 18.00 15.70 -11.42
C THR A 70 18.58 16.73 -12.37
N GLU A 71 19.67 17.42 -12.03
CA GLU A 71 20.11 18.62 -12.75
C GLU A 71 21.62 18.61 -13.00
N TYR A 72 22.41 18.64 -11.92
CA TYR A 72 23.86 18.74 -11.96
C TYR A 72 24.50 18.14 -10.71
N LEU A 73 25.76 17.76 -10.87
CA LEU A 73 26.64 17.21 -9.84
C LEU A 73 27.89 18.08 -9.75
N ARG A 74 28.43 18.26 -8.54
CA ARG A 74 29.82 18.71 -8.36
C ARG A 74 30.64 17.59 -7.75
N GLU A 75 31.76 17.25 -8.36
CA GLU A 75 32.66 16.20 -7.88
C GLU A 75 33.35 16.58 -6.57
N VAL A 76 33.63 17.88 -6.41
CA VAL A 76 34.16 18.49 -5.19
C VAL A 76 33.30 19.69 -4.80
N PRO A 77 33.19 20.06 -3.49
CA PRO A 77 32.23 21.06 -3.00
C PRO A 77 32.23 22.40 -3.77
N ASP A 78 33.42 22.88 -4.14
CA ASP A 78 33.64 24.15 -4.86
C ASP A 78 34.08 23.95 -6.32
N GLY A 79 33.85 22.75 -6.87
CA GLY A 79 34.23 22.38 -8.23
C GLY A 79 33.22 22.84 -9.28
N ALA A 80 33.59 22.63 -10.55
CA ALA A 80 32.68 22.84 -11.66
C ALA A 80 31.45 21.92 -11.56
N SER A 81 30.28 22.45 -11.91
CA SER A 81 29.06 21.65 -12.00
C SER A 81 29.03 20.91 -13.35
N SER A 82 28.95 19.59 -13.29
CA SER A 82 28.71 18.72 -14.44
C SER A 82 27.20 18.45 -14.58
N PRO A 83 26.58 18.73 -15.74
CA PRO A 83 25.18 18.38 -15.97
C PRO A 83 24.93 16.87 -15.84
N VAL A 84 23.84 16.50 -15.18
CA VAL A 84 23.37 15.11 -15.14
C VAL A 84 22.78 14.75 -16.50
N LEU A 85 23.32 13.72 -17.15
CA LEU A 85 22.77 13.19 -18.40
C LEU A 85 21.67 12.17 -18.11
N SER A 86 21.94 11.25 -17.19
CA SER A 86 20.96 10.26 -16.73
C SER A 86 21.20 9.90 -15.27
N SER A 87 20.17 9.41 -14.60
CA SER A 87 20.25 8.89 -13.24
C SER A 87 19.18 7.85 -12.97
N SER A 88 19.50 6.88 -12.11
CA SER A 88 18.60 5.82 -11.73
C SER A 88 18.84 5.35 -10.30
N VAL A 89 17.83 4.65 -9.78
CA VAL A 89 17.87 3.98 -8.48
C VAL A 89 17.55 2.52 -8.68
N GLU A 90 18.32 1.68 -8.03
CA GLU A 90 18.06 0.25 -7.89
C GLU A 90 17.85 -0.11 -6.42
N ILE A 91 16.85 -0.95 -6.15
CA ILE A 91 16.69 -1.56 -4.83
C ILE A 91 16.46 -3.05 -4.98
N GLU A 92 16.98 -3.82 -4.02
CA GLU A 92 16.73 -5.25 -3.93
C GLU A 92 15.93 -5.56 -2.67
N LEU A 93 14.84 -6.31 -2.87
CA LEU A 93 13.97 -6.80 -1.81
C LEU A 93 14.03 -8.31 -1.73
N LYS A 94 13.95 -8.84 -0.51
CA LYS A 94 13.76 -10.26 -0.24
C LYS A 94 12.52 -10.47 0.61
N ASN A 95 11.65 -11.38 0.21
CA ASN A 95 10.48 -11.74 1.01
C ASN A 95 10.74 -12.99 1.87
N ASN A 96 9.75 -13.35 2.69
CA ASN A 96 9.82 -14.52 3.56
C ASN A 96 9.78 -15.88 2.84
N ARG A 97 9.44 -15.91 1.54
CA ARG A 97 9.46 -17.12 0.70
C ARG A 97 10.83 -17.36 0.06
N GLY A 98 11.79 -16.46 0.28
CA GLY A 98 13.13 -16.56 -0.32
C GLY A 98 13.19 -15.99 -1.75
N GLU A 99 12.11 -15.42 -2.25
CA GLU A 99 12.10 -14.73 -3.55
C GLU A 99 12.80 -13.38 -3.43
N VAL A 100 13.50 -12.99 -4.49
CA VAL A 100 14.23 -11.72 -4.61
C VAL A 100 13.62 -10.88 -5.72
N LEU A 101 13.40 -9.61 -5.43
CA LEU A 101 12.89 -8.61 -6.36
C LEU A 101 13.90 -7.47 -6.46
N ALA A 102 14.59 -7.38 -7.60
CA ALA A 102 15.43 -6.23 -7.93
C ALA A 102 14.62 -5.26 -8.81
N VAL A 103 14.53 -4.02 -8.38
CA VAL A 103 13.75 -2.96 -9.03
C VAL A 103 14.71 -1.89 -9.52
N HIS A 104 14.58 -1.49 -10.79
CA HIS A 104 15.27 -0.36 -11.38
C HIS A 104 14.26 0.71 -11.82
N ARG A 105 14.49 1.96 -11.38
CA ARG A 105 13.71 3.13 -11.79
C ARG A 105 14.62 4.27 -12.25
N VAL A 106 14.29 4.86 -13.39
CA VAL A 106 14.95 6.06 -13.91
C VAL A 106 14.44 7.29 -13.16
N VAL A 107 15.38 8.12 -12.68
CA VAL A 107 15.08 9.42 -12.06
C VAL A 107 15.16 10.54 -13.10
N ARG A 108 16.21 10.51 -13.93
CA ARG A 108 16.38 11.38 -15.10
C ARG A 108 16.91 10.58 -16.28
N GLY A 109 16.32 10.79 -17.45
CA GLY A 109 16.71 10.14 -18.69
C GLY A 109 15.57 10.22 -19.69
N ASP A 110 15.67 9.44 -20.77
CA ASP A 110 14.66 9.41 -21.83
C ASP A 110 13.46 8.51 -21.48
N ASP A 111 13.62 7.62 -20.50
CA ASP A 111 12.59 6.71 -20.03
C ASP A 111 11.53 7.42 -19.16
N ASP A 112 10.29 6.92 -19.20
CA ASP A 112 9.21 7.39 -18.32
C ASP A 112 9.50 7.04 -16.86
N THR A 113 9.47 8.03 -15.97
CA THR A 113 9.75 7.87 -14.54
C THR A 113 8.68 7.04 -13.81
N ARG A 114 7.51 6.82 -14.42
CA ARG A 114 6.46 5.92 -13.92
C ARG A 114 6.75 4.44 -14.20
N LEU A 115 7.69 4.14 -15.09
CA LEU A 115 8.09 2.77 -15.41
C LEU A 115 8.92 2.18 -14.28
N VAL A 116 8.62 0.93 -13.94
CA VAL A 116 9.37 0.13 -12.99
C VAL A 116 9.83 -1.14 -13.68
N ARG A 117 11.14 -1.26 -13.88
CA ARG A 117 11.74 -2.48 -14.44
C ARG A 117 12.05 -3.42 -13.30
N ALA A 118 11.50 -4.62 -13.31
CA ALA A 118 11.70 -5.60 -12.24
C ALA A 118 12.38 -6.86 -12.77
N LYS A 119 13.38 -7.31 -12.03
CA LYS A 119 13.95 -8.65 -12.13
C LYS A 119 13.51 -9.44 -10.90
N ILE A 120 12.80 -10.53 -11.12
CA ILE A 120 12.22 -11.40 -10.11
C ILE A 120 13.02 -12.70 -10.13
N THR A 121 13.54 -13.11 -8.99
CA THR A 121 14.21 -14.40 -8.81
C THR A 121 13.40 -15.20 -7.81
N ASP A 122 12.91 -16.36 -8.20
CA ASP A 122 12.15 -17.21 -7.29
C ASP A 122 13.04 -17.94 -6.27
N SER A 123 12.42 -18.72 -5.38
CA SER A 123 13.14 -19.47 -4.34
C SER A 123 14.08 -20.57 -4.86
N VAL A 124 13.93 -20.97 -6.14
CA VAL A 124 14.74 -22.00 -6.81
C VAL A 124 15.84 -21.34 -7.68
N GLY A 125 15.83 -20.02 -7.82
CA GLY A 125 16.80 -19.25 -8.59
C GLY A 125 16.39 -18.98 -10.04
N LEU A 126 15.14 -19.26 -10.42
CA LEU A 126 14.64 -18.94 -11.76
C LEU A 126 14.41 -17.43 -11.86
N GLU A 127 14.98 -16.83 -12.91
CA GLU A 127 14.87 -15.40 -13.16
C GLU A 127 13.80 -15.09 -14.21
N ALA A 128 12.97 -14.09 -13.91
CA ALA A 128 12.02 -13.49 -14.83
C ALA A 128 12.18 -11.97 -14.81
N ARG A 129 11.94 -11.32 -15.96
CA ARG A 129 11.88 -9.86 -16.06
C ARG A 129 10.46 -9.43 -16.40
N ARG A 130 9.99 -8.39 -15.73
CA ARG A 130 8.67 -7.80 -15.98
C ARG A 130 8.71 -6.30 -15.70
N ASP A 131 8.01 -5.57 -16.54
CA ASP A 131 7.84 -4.13 -16.37
C ASP A 131 6.47 -3.83 -15.75
N PHE A 132 6.43 -2.83 -14.88
CA PHE A 132 5.23 -2.37 -14.20
C PHE A 132 5.08 -0.86 -14.33
N PHE A 133 3.87 -0.35 -14.10
CA PHE A 133 3.61 1.08 -14.07
C PHE A 133 3.22 1.57 -12.67
N LEU A 134 3.60 2.81 -12.39
CA LEU A 134 3.25 3.56 -11.17
C LEU A 134 2.35 4.75 -11.51
N HIS A 135 1.68 5.28 -10.48
CA HIS A 135 0.97 6.57 -10.48
C HIS A 135 -0.25 6.70 -11.38
N ASP A 136 -0.41 5.83 -12.38
CA ASP A 136 -1.59 5.79 -13.21
C ASP A 136 -2.76 5.09 -12.51
N ALA A 137 -3.96 5.38 -13.00
CA ALA A 137 -5.19 4.77 -12.51
C ALA A 137 -5.11 3.25 -12.63
N GLY A 138 -5.32 2.55 -11.52
CA GLY A 138 -5.21 1.09 -11.47
C GLY A 138 -3.84 0.56 -11.05
N SER A 139 -2.83 1.40 -10.76
CA SER A 139 -1.48 0.95 -10.35
C SER A 139 -1.45 0.08 -9.08
N ALA A 140 -2.51 0.11 -8.27
CA ALA A 140 -2.68 -0.75 -7.09
C ALA A 140 -3.75 -1.83 -7.26
N GLN A 141 -4.40 -1.93 -8.42
CA GLN A 141 -5.50 -2.86 -8.67
C GLN A 141 -5.26 -3.79 -9.87
N ARG A 142 -4.68 -3.26 -10.95
CA ARG A 142 -4.37 -3.98 -12.19
C ARG A 142 -3.12 -4.84 -12.01
N GLU A 143 -3.02 -5.90 -12.80
CA GLU A 143 -1.92 -6.87 -12.69
C GLU A 143 -0.54 -6.24 -12.98
N ASP A 144 -0.47 -5.35 -13.98
CA ASP A 144 0.76 -4.62 -14.34
C ASP A 144 1.02 -3.38 -13.46
N GLY A 145 0.17 -3.17 -12.44
CA GLY A 145 0.36 -2.11 -11.46
C GLY A 145 1.40 -2.51 -10.41
N PHE A 146 2.45 -1.70 -10.25
CA PHE A 146 3.57 -2.06 -9.38
C PHE A 146 3.16 -2.26 -7.92
N HIS A 147 2.24 -1.45 -7.37
CA HIS A 147 1.80 -1.60 -5.98
C HIS A 147 0.91 -2.82 -5.77
N ASN A 148 0.15 -3.26 -6.78
CA ASN A 148 -0.57 -4.54 -6.70
C ASN A 148 0.42 -5.71 -6.64
N PHE A 149 1.39 -5.72 -7.55
CA PHE A 149 2.44 -6.73 -7.58
C PHE A 149 3.26 -6.76 -6.28
N LEU A 150 3.77 -5.60 -5.84
CA LEU A 150 4.60 -5.48 -4.64
C LEU A 150 3.87 -5.97 -3.38
N THR A 151 2.58 -5.67 -3.26
CA THR A 151 1.73 -6.16 -2.16
C THR A 151 1.70 -7.70 -2.13
N ARG A 152 1.47 -8.33 -3.28
CA ARG A 152 1.48 -9.80 -3.42
C ARG A 152 2.87 -10.39 -3.18
N PHE A 153 3.92 -9.74 -3.67
CA PHE A 153 5.30 -10.14 -3.44
C PHE A 153 5.63 -10.17 -1.95
N ILE A 154 5.27 -9.12 -1.20
CA ILE A 154 5.43 -9.07 0.26
C ILE A 154 4.52 -10.11 0.96
N GLY A 155 3.41 -10.47 0.32
CA GLY A 155 2.39 -11.39 0.83
C GLY A 155 1.36 -10.71 1.72
N TRP A 156 1.18 -9.39 1.60
CA TRP A 156 0.18 -8.65 2.36
C TRP A 156 -1.21 -8.79 1.72
N ASP A 157 -2.22 -9.03 2.57
CA ASP A 157 -3.63 -8.95 2.18
C ASP A 157 -4.19 -7.62 2.69
N LEU A 158 -4.28 -6.63 1.80
CA LEU A 158 -4.65 -5.27 2.19
C LEU A 158 -6.17 -5.13 2.32
N PRO A 159 -6.69 -4.65 3.46
CA PRO A 159 -8.13 -4.50 3.62
C PRO A 159 -8.68 -3.35 2.77
N GLU A 160 -9.90 -3.49 2.29
CA GLU A 160 -10.68 -2.36 1.78
C GLU A 160 -11.13 -1.42 2.89
N VAL A 161 -10.99 -0.12 2.64
CA VAL A 161 -11.33 0.99 3.53
C VAL A 161 -12.20 2.01 2.81
N THR A 162 -12.98 2.75 3.57
CA THR A 162 -13.94 3.73 3.03
C THR A 162 -13.31 5.11 2.88
N THR A 163 -13.59 5.78 1.77
CA THR A 163 -13.19 7.17 1.52
C THR A 163 -14.25 8.16 2.01
N PHE A 164 -13.92 9.45 2.09
CA PHE A 164 -14.86 10.51 2.49
C PHE A 164 -16.09 10.64 1.59
N ASP A 165 -15.98 10.24 0.31
CA ASP A 165 -17.08 10.17 -0.65
C ASP A 165 -17.79 8.81 -0.70
N GLY A 166 -17.50 7.92 0.27
CA GLY A 166 -18.22 6.66 0.45
C GLY A 166 -17.79 5.50 -0.44
N ARG A 167 -16.74 5.67 -1.26
CA ARG A 167 -16.17 4.58 -2.07
C ARG A 167 -15.34 3.64 -1.20
N GLU A 168 -15.28 2.37 -1.60
CA GLU A 168 -14.37 1.38 -1.01
C GLU A 168 -13.11 1.29 -1.87
N VAL A 169 -11.95 1.41 -1.24
CA VAL A 169 -10.63 1.37 -1.88
C VAL A 169 -9.67 0.52 -1.04
N PRO A 170 -8.65 -0.12 -1.62
CA PRO A 170 -7.66 -0.84 -0.84
C PRO A 170 -6.88 0.12 0.08
N LEU A 171 -6.44 -0.37 1.24
CA LEU A 171 -5.51 0.35 2.11
C LEU A 171 -4.12 0.40 1.47
N TYR A 172 -3.90 1.39 0.60
CA TYR A 172 -2.68 1.51 -0.22
C TYR A 172 -1.39 1.52 0.61
N LEU A 173 -0.30 0.95 0.05
CA LEU A 173 1.04 0.94 0.67
C LEU A 173 1.50 2.34 1.12
N ALA A 174 1.19 3.37 0.32
CA ALA A 174 1.50 4.77 0.64
C ALA A 174 0.86 5.28 1.95
N THR A 175 -0.19 4.60 2.45
CA THR A 175 -0.78 4.89 3.77
C THR A 175 -0.09 4.14 4.91
N ILE A 176 0.55 3.01 4.63
CA ILE A 176 1.18 2.15 5.64
C ILE A 176 2.60 2.62 5.96
N PHE A 177 3.39 2.93 4.93
CA PHE A 177 4.78 3.34 5.09
C PHE A 177 5.05 4.60 5.93
N PRO A 178 4.13 5.56 6.11
CA PRO A 178 4.30 6.64 7.09
C PRO A 178 4.53 6.15 8.52
N MET A 179 4.11 4.92 8.84
CA MET A 179 4.33 4.28 10.15
C MET A 179 5.60 3.43 10.20
N LEU A 180 6.21 3.14 9.04
CA LEU A 180 7.40 2.29 8.91
C LEU A 180 8.65 3.09 8.53
N PHE A 181 8.50 4.36 8.20
CA PHE A 181 9.57 5.24 7.74
C PHE A 181 9.55 6.57 8.50
N VAL A 182 10.69 6.92 9.09
CA VAL A 182 10.89 8.18 9.81
C VAL A 182 11.87 9.04 9.02
N GLU A 183 11.41 10.21 8.57
CA GLU A 183 12.19 11.15 7.77
C GLU A 183 12.82 12.25 8.64
N GLN A 184 14.03 12.72 8.32
CA GLN A 184 14.77 13.64 9.17
C GLN A 184 14.10 15.02 9.35
N LYS A 185 13.44 15.58 8.33
CA LYS A 185 12.85 16.93 8.42
C LYS A 185 11.51 16.94 9.14
N ARG A 186 10.76 15.83 9.17
CA ARG A 186 9.41 15.77 9.75
C ARG A 186 9.22 14.75 10.87
N GLY A 187 10.14 13.80 11.04
CA GLY A 187 9.96 12.62 11.89
C GLY A 187 10.30 12.77 13.37
N TRP A 188 10.80 13.94 13.80
CA TRP A 188 11.18 14.15 15.21
C TRP A 188 10.05 14.75 16.07
N SER A 189 9.02 15.33 15.46
CA SER A 189 7.92 15.98 16.18
C SER A 189 6.68 15.08 16.37
N ALA A 190 6.61 13.95 15.67
CA ALA A 190 5.51 13.00 15.77
C ALA A 190 6.00 11.56 15.52
N ILE A 191 5.38 10.60 16.20
CA ILE A 191 5.64 9.15 16.01
C ILE A 191 5.27 8.69 14.59
N GLN A 192 4.39 9.44 13.91
CA GLN A 192 3.80 9.09 12.62
C GLN A 192 4.26 10.08 11.55
N GLY A 193 4.64 9.57 10.37
CA GLY A 193 4.80 10.39 9.18
C GLY A 193 3.46 10.98 8.70
N PRO A 194 3.48 12.03 7.87
CA PRO A 194 2.26 12.61 7.33
C PRO A 194 1.56 11.61 6.39
N PHE A 195 0.30 11.28 6.68
CA PHE A 195 -0.49 10.42 5.81
C PHE A 195 -0.88 11.14 4.50
N PRO A 196 -0.94 10.43 3.37
CA PRO A 196 -1.37 11.00 2.10
C PRO A 196 -2.86 11.37 2.12
N THR A 197 -3.16 12.67 2.18
CA THR A 197 -4.54 13.20 2.23
C THR A 197 -5.28 13.09 0.90
N PHE A 198 -4.56 13.06 -0.22
CA PHE A 198 -5.14 12.96 -1.57
C PHE A 198 -5.92 11.66 -1.80
N LEU A 199 -5.66 10.61 -1.02
CA LEU A 199 -6.41 9.35 -1.07
C LEU A 199 -7.79 9.44 -0.42
N ARG A 200 -8.05 10.49 0.36
CA ARG A 200 -9.34 10.76 1.03
C ARG A 200 -9.90 9.58 1.84
N ILE A 201 -9.03 8.74 2.40
CA ILE A 201 -9.41 7.62 3.27
C ILE A 201 -9.85 8.15 4.65
N GLN A 202 -10.97 7.67 5.16
CA GLN A 202 -11.47 8.00 6.50
C GLN A 202 -10.63 7.30 7.58
N ASP A 203 -10.36 7.98 8.69
CA ASP A 203 -9.64 7.45 9.86
C ASP A 203 -8.31 6.75 9.51
N ASN A 204 -7.54 7.30 8.57
CA ASN A 204 -6.39 6.62 7.95
C ASN A 204 -5.41 6.01 8.97
N ALA A 205 -4.97 6.79 9.96
CA ALA A 205 -4.06 6.32 11.01
C ALA A 205 -4.62 5.10 11.77
N ARG A 206 -5.93 5.10 12.08
CA ARG A 206 -6.59 3.98 12.75
C ARG A 206 -6.61 2.74 11.86
N ARG A 207 -6.91 2.88 10.56
CA ARG A 207 -6.96 1.74 9.63
C ARG A 207 -5.59 1.09 9.44
N VAL A 208 -4.55 1.92 9.35
CA VAL A 208 -3.17 1.46 9.27
C VAL A 208 -2.75 0.73 10.54
N MET A 209 -3.11 1.25 11.71
CA MET A 209 -2.85 0.57 12.98
C MET A 209 -3.62 -0.75 13.12
N GLU A 210 -4.90 -0.77 12.73
CA GLU A 210 -5.72 -1.99 12.69
C GLU A 210 -5.04 -3.06 11.82
N PHE A 211 -4.48 -2.68 10.65
CA PHE A 211 -3.75 -3.60 9.78
C PHE A 211 -2.40 -4.04 10.33
N LEU A 212 -1.54 -3.10 10.76
CA LEU A 212 -0.17 -3.42 11.20
C LEU A 212 -0.13 -4.28 12.48
N LEU A 213 -1.12 -4.12 13.35
CA LEU A 213 -1.25 -4.90 14.60
C LEU A 213 -2.16 -6.13 14.44
N ASP A 214 -2.64 -6.43 13.23
CA ASP A 214 -3.54 -7.54 12.94
C ASP A 214 -4.78 -7.57 13.85
N LEU A 215 -5.43 -6.40 14.00
CA LEU A 215 -6.61 -6.26 14.85
C LEU A 215 -7.88 -6.67 14.11
N ASP A 216 -8.62 -7.61 14.70
CA ASP A 216 -9.92 -8.11 14.22
C ASP A 216 -11.02 -7.06 14.06
N VAL A 217 -10.82 -5.83 14.54
CA VAL A 217 -11.84 -4.78 14.57
C VAL A 217 -12.33 -4.44 13.16
N GLY A 218 -11.43 -4.42 12.17
CA GLY A 218 -11.78 -4.21 10.76
C GLY A 218 -12.67 -5.33 10.23
N ASN A 219 -12.26 -6.59 10.44
CA ASN A 219 -12.99 -7.78 10.01
C ASN A 219 -14.39 -7.86 10.64
N ARG A 220 -14.49 -7.61 11.94
CA ARG A 220 -15.78 -7.58 12.66
C ARG A 220 -16.71 -6.50 12.14
N ARG A 221 -16.18 -5.31 11.82
CA ARG A 221 -16.96 -4.21 11.25
C ARG A 221 -17.51 -4.56 9.86
N ARG A 222 -16.68 -5.10 8.99
CA ARG A 222 -17.09 -5.56 7.64
C ARG A 222 -18.15 -6.67 7.75
N ARG A 223 -17.91 -7.67 8.60
CA ARG A 223 -18.85 -8.77 8.80
C ARG A 223 -20.20 -8.29 9.33
N ARG A 224 -20.20 -7.32 10.24
CA ARG A 224 -21.43 -6.69 10.74
C ARG A 224 -22.22 -6.02 9.61
N LEU A 225 -21.57 -5.21 8.77
CA LEU A 225 -22.22 -4.56 7.63
C LEU A 225 -22.80 -5.56 6.63
N GLU A 226 -22.09 -6.65 6.36
CA GLU A 226 -22.56 -7.73 5.49
C GLU A 226 -23.81 -8.41 6.07
N LEU A 227 -23.80 -8.73 7.37
CA LEU A 227 -24.94 -9.31 8.07
C LEU A 227 -26.14 -8.35 8.07
N GLU A 228 -25.93 -7.05 8.29
CA GLU A 228 -26.99 -6.04 8.22
C GLU A 228 -27.61 -5.97 6.80
N LYS A 229 -26.79 -6.03 5.74
CA LYS A 229 -27.28 -6.13 4.35
C LYS A 229 -28.08 -7.41 4.11
N GLN A 230 -27.62 -8.55 4.62
CA GLN A 230 -28.33 -9.83 4.49
C GLN A 230 -29.67 -9.82 5.23
N ILE A 231 -29.70 -9.27 6.45
CA ILE A 231 -30.93 -9.08 7.23
C ILE A 231 -31.92 -8.22 6.44
N GLY A 232 -31.47 -7.09 5.89
CA GLY A 232 -32.33 -6.21 5.09
C GLY A 232 -32.90 -6.89 3.84
N ARG A 233 -32.11 -7.74 3.16
CA ARG A 233 -32.61 -8.55 2.03
C ARG A 233 -33.69 -9.54 2.47
N LEU A 234 -33.44 -10.30 3.53
CA LEU A 234 -34.40 -11.27 4.08
C LEU A 234 -35.70 -10.60 4.53
N GLU A 235 -35.62 -9.41 5.14
CA GLU A 235 -36.79 -8.62 5.53
C GLU A 235 -37.61 -8.16 4.32
N SER A 236 -36.94 -7.77 3.22
CA SER A 236 -37.59 -7.40 1.95
C SER A 236 -38.26 -8.60 1.28
N ASP A 237 -37.56 -9.73 1.18
CA ASP A 237 -38.06 -10.97 0.58
C ASP A 237 -39.28 -11.50 1.35
N TRP A 238 -39.23 -11.46 2.69
CA TRP A 238 -40.37 -11.81 3.55
C TRP A 238 -41.58 -10.91 3.29
N SER A 239 -41.35 -9.59 3.20
CA SER A 239 -42.41 -8.62 2.94
C SER A 239 -43.09 -8.88 1.59
N GLN A 240 -42.30 -9.13 0.54
CA GLN A 240 -42.78 -9.45 -0.80
C GLN A 240 -43.57 -10.76 -0.83
N ALA A 241 -43.04 -11.83 -0.23
CA ALA A 241 -43.73 -13.12 -0.14
C ALA A 241 -45.08 -13.00 0.58
N ARG A 242 -45.12 -12.23 1.67
CA ARG A 242 -46.36 -11.97 2.41
C ARG A 242 -47.36 -11.15 1.60
N GLN A 243 -46.90 -10.15 0.85
CA GLN A 243 -47.76 -9.34 -0.03
C GLN A 243 -48.32 -10.18 -1.18
N TYR A 244 -47.51 -11.05 -1.79
CA TYR A 244 -47.95 -12.00 -2.81
C TYR A 244 -49.01 -12.97 -2.28
N LEU A 245 -48.81 -13.48 -1.06
CA LEU A 245 -49.76 -14.40 -0.43
C LEU A 245 -51.10 -13.70 -0.14
N LYS A 246 -51.06 -12.44 0.33
CA LYS A 246 -52.26 -11.60 0.52
C LYS A 246 -52.98 -11.30 -0.79
N SER A 247 -52.26 -11.01 -1.88
CA SER A 247 -52.89 -10.69 -3.17
C SER A 247 -53.59 -11.89 -3.80
N ARG A 248 -53.08 -13.12 -3.55
CA ARG A 248 -53.68 -14.37 -4.03
C ARG A 248 -54.91 -14.83 -3.24
N LEU A 249 -55.01 -14.52 -1.95
CA LEU A 249 -56.11 -15.00 -1.09
C LEU A 249 -57.43 -14.23 -1.25
N GLY A 250 -57.43 -13.11 -1.98
CA GLY A 250 -58.63 -12.30 -2.23
C GLY A 250 -59.33 -11.83 -0.95
N ASN A 251 -60.56 -11.30 -1.08
CA ASN A 251 -61.37 -10.84 0.07
C ASN A 251 -62.03 -11.97 0.88
N LEU A 252 -61.84 -13.24 0.46
CA LEU A 252 -62.58 -14.40 0.99
C LEU A 252 -61.86 -15.13 2.14
N SER A 253 -60.59 -14.80 2.42
CA SER A 253 -59.77 -15.51 3.40
C SER A 253 -58.95 -14.55 4.27
N ARG A 254 -58.99 -14.72 5.59
CA ARG A 254 -58.20 -13.92 6.55
C ARG A 254 -56.94 -14.69 6.95
N ILE A 255 -55.78 -14.09 6.72
CA ILE A 255 -54.51 -14.61 7.23
C ILE A 255 -54.37 -14.22 8.70
N GLU A 256 -54.37 -15.19 9.59
CA GLU A 256 -53.99 -15.03 11.00
C GLU A 256 -52.60 -15.63 11.26
N ASN A 257 -51.88 -15.10 12.24
CA ASN A 257 -50.57 -15.60 12.70
C ASN A 257 -49.38 -15.56 11.72
N ILE A 258 -49.44 -14.83 10.59
CA ILE A 258 -48.23 -14.52 9.81
C ILE A 258 -47.57 -13.24 10.34
N PRO A 259 -46.37 -13.32 10.95
CA PRO A 259 -45.71 -12.16 11.54
C PRO A 259 -45.33 -11.13 10.49
N SER A 260 -45.33 -9.85 10.90
CA SER A 260 -45.00 -8.72 10.03
C SER A 260 -43.52 -8.66 9.64
N GLN A 261 -42.65 -9.31 10.41
CA GLN A 261 -41.21 -9.44 10.17
C GLN A 261 -40.77 -10.89 10.32
N PRO A 262 -39.61 -11.28 9.74
CA PRO A 262 -39.00 -12.58 9.98
C PRO A 262 -38.79 -12.80 11.49
N VAL A 263 -39.12 -13.99 11.98
CA VAL A 263 -38.97 -14.29 13.41
C VAL A 263 -37.48 -14.35 13.75
N LYS A 264 -37.01 -13.38 14.54
CA LYS A 264 -35.64 -13.34 15.07
C LYS A 264 -35.53 -14.27 16.28
N CYS A 265 -35.59 -15.58 16.05
CA CYS A 265 -35.36 -16.56 17.13
C CYS A 265 -33.86 -16.59 17.47
N LEU A 266 -33.47 -15.86 18.52
CA LEU A 266 -32.24 -16.17 19.26
C LEU A 266 -32.48 -17.49 19.99
N PHE A 267 -31.84 -18.58 19.54
CA PHE A 267 -31.77 -19.83 20.29
C PHE A 267 -31.04 -19.57 21.63
N LYS A 268 -31.78 -19.15 22.66
CA LYS A 268 -31.34 -19.22 24.07
C LYS A 268 -31.59 -20.63 24.59
N ASN A 269 -30.83 -21.62 24.12
CA ASN A 269 -30.76 -22.91 24.81
C ASN A 269 -29.59 -22.87 25.81
N GLY A 270 -29.89 -22.33 27.00
CA GLY A 270 -28.98 -22.29 28.15
C GLY A 270 -29.67 -22.57 29.48
N GLY A 271 -30.85 -23.18 29.47
CA GLY A 271 -31.54 -23.61 30.69
C GLY A 271 -31.48 -25.14 30.80
N ARG A 272 -30.41 -25.69 31.37
CA ARG A 272 -30.47 -27.06 31.90
C ARG A 272 -31.26 -27.00 33.21
N ALA A 273 -32.38 -27.71 33.18
CA ALA A 273 -33.33 -27.87 34.26
C ALA A 273 -32.67 -28.46 35.52
N ARG A 274 -33.19 -28.04 36.67
CA ARG A 274 -33.06 -28.75 37.95
C ARG A 274 -33.57 -30.18 37.77
N GLY A 275 -32.82 -31.10 38.37
CA GLY A 275 -33.10 -32.53 38.53
C GLY A 275 -31.89 -33.13 39.22
#